data_AF-A0A3M2STA7-F1
#
_entry.id   AF-A0A3M2STA7-F1
#
_cell.length_a   1.000
_cell.length_b   1.000
_cell.length_c   1.000
_cell.angle_alpha   90.00
_cell.angle_beta   90.00
_cell.angle_gamma   90.00
#
_symmetry.space_group_name_H-M   'P 1'
#
loop_
_entity.id
_entity.type
_entity.pdbx_description
1 polymer ?
#
loop_
_entity_poly.entity_id
_entity_poly.type
_entity_poly.pdbx_seq_one_letter_code
_entity_poly.pdbx_strand_id
1 'polypeptide(L)' 'MREEGGMKFIEEAMKKLEKRHVEHIKVYGEDNHLRMTGAHETSSIDKFTWGVADRGSS' A
#
# COMPACT_ATOMS: atom_id res chain seq x y z
N MET A 1 -15.06 7.92 5.31
CA MET A 1 -13.69 8.39 4.98
C MET A 1 -13.57 9.91 4.99
N ARG A 2 -14.45 10.66 4.31
CA ARG A 2 -14.34 12.14 4.21
C ARG A 2 -15.03 12.94 5.32
N GLU A 3 -15.95 12.32 6.05
CA GLU A 3 -16.64 12.91 7.21
C GLU A 3 -15.84 12.75 8.51
N GLU A 4 -16.29 13.43 9.58
CA GLU A 4 -15.74 13.26 10.93
C GLU A 4 -15.72 11.78 11.36
N GLY A 5 -14.64 11.36 12.02
CA GLY A 5 -14.39 9.95 12.33
C GLY A 5 -13.98 9.09 11.12
N GLY A 6 -13.78 9.72 9.95
CA GLY A 6 -13.43 9.07 8.69
C GLY A 6 -12.18 8.18 8.73
N MET A 7 -11.25 8.46 9.65
CA MET A 7 -10.00 7.71 9.81
C MET A 7 -10.23 6.22 10.10
N LYS A 8 -11.23 5.87 10.92
CA LYS A 8 -11.56 4.46 11.20
C LYS A 8 -11.86 3.67 9.93
N PHE A 9 -12.58 4.29 8.99
CA PHE A 9 -12.89 3.67 7.70
C PHE A 9 -11.65 3.55 6.80
N ILE A 10 -10.68 4.45 6.92
CA ILE A 10 -9.40 4.37 6.21
C ILE A 10 -8.61 3.17 6.74
N GLU A 11 -8.47 3.05 8.06
CA GLU A 11 -7.77 1.92 8.71
C GLU A 11 -8.42 0.57 8.37
N GLU A 12 -9.75 0.50 8.35
CA GLU A 12 -10.48 -0.71 7.91
C GLU A 12 -10.25 -1.03 6.43
N ALA A 13 -10.16 -0.02 5.58
CA ALA A 13 -9.86 -0.22 4.16
C ALA A 13 -8.43 -0.72 3.94
N MET A 14 -7.45 -0.21 4.70
CA MET A 14 -6.06 -0.68 4.63
C MET A 14 -5.97 -2.19 4.89
N LYS A 15 -6.68 -2.70 5.91
CA LYS A 15 -6.77 -4.15 6.19
C LYS A 15 -7.37 -4.96 5.04
N LYS A 16 -8.27 -4.37 4.24
CA LYS A 16 -8.85 -5.04 3.07
C LYS A 16 -7.88 -5.05 1.89
N LEU A 17 -7.13 -3.96 1.70
CA LEU A 17 -6.10 -3.85 0.67
C LEU A 17 -4.93 -4.80 0.95
N GLU A 18 -4.46 -4.85 2.20
CA GLU A 18 -3.40 -5.75 2.67
C GLU A 18 -3.70 -7.21 2.29
N LYS A 19 -4.93 -7.66 2.55
CA LYS A 19 -5.37 -9.04 2.24
C LYS A 19 -5.36 -9.39 0.75
N ARG A 20 -5.32 -8.39 -0.13
CA ARG A 20 -5.36 -8.55 -1.59
C ARG A 20 -4.10 -8.02 -2.27
N HIS A 21 -3.05 -7.74 -1.50
CA HIS A 21 -1.82 -7.12 -1.98
C HIS A 21 -1.24 -7.89 -3.18
N VAL A 22 -1.13 -9.21 -3.06
CA VAL A 22 -0.55 -10.07 -4.09
C VAL A 22 -1.38 -10.05 -5.38
N GLU A 23 -2.70 -10.06 -5.28
CA GLU A 23 -3.60 -9.97 -6.44
C GLU A 23 -3.52 -8.60 -7.11
N HIS A 24 -3.39 -7.52 -6.33
CA HIS A 24 -3.26 -6.17 -6.87
C HIS A 24 -1.92 -5.97 -7.57
N ILE A 25 -0.81 -6.43 -6.99
CA ILE A 25 0.52 -6.33 -7.62
C ILE A 25 0.55 -6.96 -9.01
N LYS A 26 -0.17 -8.08 -9.22
CA LYS A 26 -0.26 -8.75 -10.53
C LYS A 26 -0.87 -7.89 -11.63
N VAL A 27 -1.63 -6.85 -11.29
CA VAL A 27 -2.34 -5.98 -12.25
C VAL A 27 -1.88 -4.52 -12.19
N TYR A 28 -0.88 -4.19 -11.36
CA TYR A 28 -0.36 -2.82 -11.21
C TYR A 28 0.64 -2.41 -12.31
N GLY A 29 0.85 -3.28 -13.30
CA GLY A 29 1.77 -3.07 -14.42
C GLY A 29 2.98 -3.99 -14.37
N GLU A 30 3.59 -4.19 -15.53
CA GLU A 30 4.78 -5.01 -15.71
C GLU A 30 6.02 -4.37 -15.07
N ASP A 31 7.02 -5.18 -14.74
CA ASP A 31 8.32 -4.75 -14.20
C ASP A 31 8.32 -3.93 -12.90
N ASN A 32 7.20 -3.87 -12.18
CA ASN A 32 7.13 -3.19 -10.89
C ASN A 32 8.12 -3.75 -9.85
N HIS A 33 8.58 -4.99 -9.99
CA HIS A 33 9.63 -5.58 -9.14
C HIS A 33 10.98 -4.86 -9.25
N LEU A 34 11.26 -4.18 -10.37
CA LEU A 34 12.45 -3.34 -10.53
C LEU A 34 12.34 -2.01 -9.78
N ARG A 35 11.12 -1.52 -9.56
CA ARG A 35 10.85 -0.24 -8.90
C ARG A 35 10.59 -0.40 -7.41
N MET A 36 9.71 -1.32 -7.02
CA MET A 36 9.21 -1.55 -5.66
C MET A 36 10.21 -2.36 -4.83
N THR A 37 11.35 -1.74 -4.57
CA THR A 37 12.50 -2.37 -3.89
C THR A 37 12.56 -2.06 -2.40
N GLY A 38 11.75 -1.11 -1.92
CA GLY A 38 11.88 -0.55 -0.57
C GLY A 38 12.84 0.65 -0.48
N ALA A 39 13.51 1.01 -1.59
CA ALA A 39 14.38 2.18 -1.68
C ALA A 39 13.69 3.30 -2.49
N HIS A 40 14.29 4.49 -2.48
CA HIS A 40 13.89 5.62 -3.34
C HIS A 40 12.40 6.00 -3.22
N GLU A 41 11.89 6.13 -1.99
CA GLU A 41 10.49 6.47 -1.71
C GLU A 41 9.50 5.46 -2.32
N THR A 42 9.85 4.17 -2.30
CA THR A 42 8.99 3.06 -2.68
C THR A 42 8.97 1.98 -1.60
N SER A 43 7.89 1.21 -1.54
CA SER A 43 7.80 0.02 -0.68
C SER A 43 8.36 -1.23 -1.37
N SER A 44 8.60 -2.27 -0.58
CA SER A 44 8.97 -3.60 -1.10
C SER A 44 7.76 -4.26 -1.75
N ILE A 45 7.94 -4.85 -2.93
CA ILE A 45 6.87 -5.53 -3.68
C ILE A 45 6.19 -6.66 -2.89
N ASP A 46 6.91 -7.30 -1.97
CA ASP A 46 6.42 -8.48 -1.24
C ASP A 46 5.64 -8.13 0.04
N LYS A 47 5.70 -6.88 0.49
CA LYS A 47 5.12 -6.46 1.78
C LYS A 47 4.17 -5.29 1.57
N PHE A 48 2.97 -5.42 2.09
CA PHE A 48 2.07 -4.29 2.24
C PHE A 48 2.41 -3.52 3.52
N THR A 49 2.66 -2.22 3.41
CA THR A 49 2.86 -1.33 4.56
C THR A 49 2.09 -0.04 4.33
N TRP A 50 1.67 0.64 5.40
CA TRP A 50 1.06 1.97 5.32
C TRP A 50 1.40 2.74 6.59
N GLY A 51 1.58 4.06 6.48
CA GLY A 51 1.97 4.88 7.64
C GLY A 51 1.68 6.36 7.44
N VAL A 52 1.48 7.08 8.56
CA VAL A 52 1.34 8.54 8.53
C VAL A 52 2.71 9.16 8.31
N ALA A 53 2.81 10.02 7.28
CA ALA A 53 4.06 10.65 6.87
C ALA A 53 5.18 9.67 6.46
N ASP A 54 4.84 8.44 6.07
CA ASP A 54 5.81 7.43 5.61
C ASP A 54 5.78 7.29 4.08
N ARG A 55 6.78 7.87 3.42
CA ARG A 55 6.94 7.80 1.94
C ARG A 55 7.50 6.46 1.46
N GLY A 56 8.00 5.61 2.35
CA GLY A 56 8.46 4.26 2.02
C GLY A 56 7.35 3.21 2.13
N SER A 57 6.14 3.64 2.53
CA SER A 57 4.98 2.75 2.63
C SER A 57 4.29 2.54 1.28
N SER A 58 3.45 1.51 1.18
CA SER A 58 2.77 1.07 -0.05
C SER A 58 1.67 2.01 -0.53
#